data_AF-A0A8H3AMN2-F1
#
_entry.id   AF-A0A8H3AMN2-F1
#
_cell.length_a   1.000
_cell.length_b   1.000
_cell.length_c   1.000
_cell.angle_alpha   90.00
_cell.angle_beta   90.00
_cell.angle_gamma   90.00
#
_symmetry.space_group_name_H-M   'P 1'
#
loop_
_entity.id
_entity.type
_entity.pdbx_description
1 polymer ?
#
loop_
_entity_poly.entity_id
_entity_poly.type
_entity_poly.pdbx_seq_one_letter_code
_entity_poly.pdbx_strand_id
1 'polypeptide(L)'
;FRALVQAGERSKRGLELTEHLINLNPAHYSVWQYRWETLLALGLPLEDELEWSDGVVKRFIKNYQGWHHRRLLITKLRKPLPELSFISAALKQDTKNYHTWAYRQWLLAEFNLPELWTGELDYVEELLDEDFRNNSAWHHRYFVVFGSGVRQGEEDRDAIIRREISFTKQKIAIAPNNPSAWNYLRGVLEYGRLPFSSQRPFVEPYAEPTEYTDPLVPRSTAAEPTDDVVDLDNPKPSTQAELPVPLAIEFLGDVAEEEDDKEKAIEIFKSLANKYDTARKRYWEFRVKELSA
;
A
#
# COMPACT_ATOMS: atom_id res chain seq x y z
N PHE A 1 -8.16 -26.21 -30.46
CA PHE A 1 -6.89 -25.67 -29.93
C PHE A 1 -5.72 -26.61 -30.21
N ARG A 2 -5.66 -27.79 -29.60
CA ARG A 2 -4.53 -28.75 -29.75
C ARG A 2 -4.15 -29.02 -31.21
N ALA A 3 -5.12 -29.22 -32.10
CA ALA A 3 -4.87 -29.41 -33.54
C ALA A 3 -4.14 -28.22 -34.20
N LEU A 4 -4.52 -26.98 -33.86
CA LEU A 4 -3.85 -25.79 -34.40
C LEU A 4 -2.40 -25.68 -33.88
N VAL A 5 -2.21 -25.95 -32.58
CA VAL A 5 -0.87 -25.96 -31.97
C VAL A 5 0.02 -27.02 -32.62
N GLN A 6 -0.50 -28.25 -32.79
CA GLN A 6 0.23 -29.35 -33.41
C GLN A 6 0.57 -29.08 -34.88
N ALA A 7 -0.32 -28.41 -35.61
CA ALA A 7 -0.08 -28.01 -36.99
C ALA A 7 0.86 -26.80 -37.14
N GLY A 8 1.25 -26.15 -36.04
CA GLY A 8 2.02 -24.90 -36.08
C GLY A 8 1.27 -23.74 -36.73
N GLU A 9 -0.05 -23.82 -36.82
CA GLU A 9 -0.85 -22.81 -37.53
C GLU A 9 -0.78 -21.46 -36.80
N ARG A 10 -0.67 -20.36 -37.56
CA ARG A 10 -0.78 -18.98 -37.06
C ARG A 10 -1.74 -18.23 -37.98
N SER A 11 -2.98 -18.07 -37.56
CA SER A 11 -4.09 -17.61 -38.41
C SER A 11 -5.12 -16.80 -37.63
N LYS A 12 -5.95 -16.02 -38.35
CA LYS A 12 -7.04 -15.22 -37.75
C LYS A 12 -8.07 -16.09 -37.02
N ARG A 13 -8.46 -17.23 -37.59
CA ARG A 13 -9.34 -18.21 -36.91
C ARG A 13 -8.70 -18.77 -35.63
N GLY A 14 -7.37 -18.84 -35.58
CA GLY A 14 -6.63 -19.20 -34.38
C GLY A 14 -6.84 -18.18 -33.26
N LEU A 15 -6.82 -16.88 -33.59
CA LEU A 15 -7.09 -15.81 -32.63
C LEU A 15 -8.54 -15.83 -32.13
N GLU A 16 -9.51 -15.97 -33.04
CA GLU A 16 -10.94 -16.12 -32.68
C GLU A 16 -11.15 -17.30 -31.71
N LEU A 17 -10.50 -18.44 -31.98
CA LEU A 17 -10.55 -19.59 -31.10
C LEU A 17 -9.90 -19.31 -29.74
N THR A 18 -8.76 -18.62 -29.70
CA THR A 18 -8.12 -18.28 -28.41
C THR A 18 -8.98 -17.35 -27.57
N GLU A 19 -9.67 -16.39 -28.19
CA GLU A 19 -10.60 -15.51 -27.49
C GLU A 19 -11.75 -16.29 -26.85
N HIS A 20 -12.37 -17.21 -27.60
CA HIS A 20 -13.41 -18.09 -27.05
C HIS A 20 -12.89 -18.89 -25.85
N LEU A 21 -11.69 -19.46 -25.97
CA LEU A 21 -11.08 -20.27 -24.90
C LEU A 21 -10.69 -19.45 -23.68
N ILE A 22 -10.21 -18.21 -23.85
CA ILE A 22 -9.92 -17.29 -22.76
C ILE A 22 -11.19 -16.92 -22.00
N ASN A 23 -12.31 -16.75 -22.70
CA ASN A 23 -13.60 -16.51 -22.03
C ASN A 23 -14.11 -17.73 -21.25
N LEU A 24 -13.76 -18.95 -21.65
CA LEU A 24 -14.09 -20.17 -20.91
C LEU A 24 -13.14 -20.42 -19.73
N ASN A 25 -11.83 -20.19 -19.93
CA ASN A 25 -10.80 -20.38 -18.91
C ASN A 25 -9.68 -19.34 -19.10
N PRO A 26 -9.79 -18.17 -18.45
CA PRO A 26 -8.79 -17.10 -18.58
C PRO A 26 -7.44 -17.50 -17.97
N ALA A 27 -7.37 -18.54 -17.14
CA ALA A 27 -6.12 -19.02 -16.55
C ALA A 27 -5.31 -19.94 -17.47
N HIS A 28 -5.81 -20.28 -18.67
CA HIS A 28 -5.12 -21.20 -19.57
C HIS A 28 -3.91 -20.55 -20.26
N TYR A 29 -2.77 -20.51 -19.57
CA TYR A 29 -1.55 -19.83 -20.03
C TYR A 29 -1.06 -20.25 -21.43
N SER A 30 -1.18 -21.52 -21.83
CA SER A 30 -0.79 -21.95 -23.18
C SER A 30 -1.63 -21.31 -24.29
N VAL A 31 -2.90 -20.99 -24.02
CA VAL A 31 -3.77 -20.29 -24.99
C VAL A 31 -3.29 -18.84 -25.15
N TRP A 32 -2.93 -18.17 -24.06
CA TRP A 32 -2.36 -16.82 -24.09
C TRP A 32 -1.03 -16.76 -24.84
N GLN A 33 -0.12 -17.71 -24.57
CA GLN A 33 1.15 -17.80 -25.29
C GLN A 33 0.91 -17.98 -26.80
N TYR A 34 0.04 -18.92 -27.18
CA TYR A 34 -0.30 -19.14 -28.58
C TYR A 34 -0.92 -17.90 -29.23
N ARG A 35 -1.80 -17.17 -28.51
CA ARG A 35 -2.39 -15.91 -28.98
C ARG A 35 -1.31 -14.87 -29.26
N TRP A 36 -0.41 -14.64 -28.30
CA TRP A 36 0.72 -13.72 -28.45
C TRP A 36 1.61 -14.05 -29.66
N GLU A 37 2.03 -15.32 -29.79
CA GLU A 37 2.84 -15.76 -30.93
C GLU A 37 2.10 -15.58 -32.27
N THR A 38 0.78 -15.80 -32.29
CA THR A 38 -0.04 -15.62 -33.49
C THR A 38 -0.18 -14.15 -33.88
N LEU A 39 -0.36 -13.25 -32.91
CA LEU A 39 -0.39 -11.80 -33.15
C LEU A 39 0.92 -11.33 -33.80
N LEU A 40 2.06 -11.76 -33.25
CA LEU A 40 3.38 -11.41 -33.79
C LEU A 40 3.62 -12.00 -35.18
N ALA A 41 3.28 -13.28 -35.39
CA ALA A 41 3.48 -13.95 -36.67
C ALA A 41 2.66 -13.33 -37.81
N LEU A 42 1.47 -12.82 -37.50
CA LEU A 42 0.59 -12.18 -38.47
C LEU A 42 0.89 -10.68 -38.67
N GLY A 43 1.74 -10.08 -37.83
CA GLY A 43 2.05 -8.65 -37.89
C GLY A 43 0.81 -7.76 -37.70
N LEU A 44 -0.15 -8.20 -36.89
CA LEU A 44 -1.38 -7.44 -36.65
C LEU A 44 -1.12 -6.20 -35.78
N PRO A 45 -1.92 -5.13 -35.93
CA PRO A 45 -1.84 -3.97 -35.05
C PRO A 45 -2.05 -4.38 -33.59
N LEU A 46 -1.10 -4.04 -32.72
CA LEU A 46 -1.18 -4.40 -31.30
C LEU A 46 -2.07 -3.44 -30.52
N GLU A 47 -2.37 -2.26 -31.07
CA GLU A 47 -3.35 -1.32 -30.53
C GLU A 47 -4.75 -1.93 -30.47
N ASP A 48 -5.19 -2.64 -31.52
CA ASP A 48 -6.48 -3.33 -31.56
C ASP A 48 -6.55 -4.43 -30.48
N GLU A 49 -5.43 -5.14 -30.27
CA GLU A 49 -5.32 -6.16 -29.22
C GLU A 49 -5.29 -5.53 -27.82
N LEU A 50 -4.68 -4.36 -27.66
CA LEU A 50 -4.69 -3.62 -26.40
C LEU A 50 -6.12 -3.20 -26.04
N GLU A 51 -6.88 -2.68 -27.00
CA GLU A 51 -8.30 -2.35 -26.84
C GLU A 51 -9.14 -3.60 -26.50
N TRP A 52 -8.89 -4.73 -27.16
CA TRP A 52 -9.54 -5.99 -26.78
C TRP A 52 -9.18 -6.40 -25.34
N SER A 53 -7.92 -6.26 -24.96
CA SER A 53 -7.43 -6.63 -23.63
C SER A 53 -8.04 -5.79 -22.51
N ASP A 54 -8.49 -4.56 -22.79
CA ASP A 54 -9.22 -3.72 -21.82
C ASP A 54 -10.44 -4.46 -21.25
N GLY A 55 -11.24 -5.04 -22.14
CA GLY A 55 -12.45 -5.77 -21.76
C GLY A 55 -12.14 -7.04 -20.99
N VAL A 56 -11.09 -7.75 -21.38
CA VAL A 56 -10.69 -9.02 -20.75
C VAL A 56 -10.14 -8.79 -19.34
N VAL A 57 -9.23 -7.83 -19.18
CA VAL A 57 -8.62 -7.53 -17.87
C VAL A 57 -9.66 -6.96 -16.90
N LYS A 58 -10.54 -6.05 -17.35
CA LYS A 58 -11.61 -5.53 -16.48
C LYS A 58 -12.59 -6.63 -16.06
N ARG A 59 -12.94 -7.56 -16.96
CA ARG A 59 -13.82 -8.70 -16.65
C ARG A 59 -13.18 -9.72 -15.71
N PHE A 60 -11.88 -9.99 -15.90
CA PHE A 60 -11.15 -11.00 -15.15
C PHE A 60 -9.97 -10.37 -14.38
N ILE A 61 -10.26 -9.34 -13.57
CA ILE A 61 -9.23 -8.50 -12.91
C ILE A 61 -8.28 -9.26 -11.97
N LYS A 62 -8.67 -10.45 -11.52
CA LYS A 62 -7.83 -11.32 -10.67
C LYS A 62 -7.03 -12.36 -11.46
N ASN A 63 -7.01 -12.25 -12.80
CA ASN A 63 -6.31 -13.19 -13.66
C ASN A 63 -4.90 -12.71 -14.02
N TYR A 64 -3.90 -13.51 -13.65
CA TYR A 64 -2.50 -13.20 -13.93
C TYR A 64 -2.20 -13.07 -15.43
N GLN A 65 -2.75 -13.97 -16.26
CA GLN A 65 -2.42 -14.03 -17.69
C GLN A 65 -2.91 -12.79 -18.45
N GLY A 66 -4.09 -12.25 -18.11
CA GLY A 66 -4.60 -11.01 -18.69
C GLY A 66 -3.67 -9.82 -18.41
N TRP A 67 -3.25 -9.64 -17.16
CA TRP A 67 -2.28 -8.60 -16.79
C TRP A 67 -0.92 -8.80 -17.44
N HIS A 68 -0.43 -10.04 -17.51
CA HIS A 68 0.83 -10.35 -18.18
C HIS A 68 0.76 -10.10 -19.69
N HIS A 69 -0.33 -10.47 -20.36
CA HIS A 69 -0.54 -10.21 -21.78
C HIS A 69 -0.58 -8.71 -22.07
N ARG A 70 -1.27 -7.93 -21.23
CA ARG A 70 -1.27 -6.47 -21.32
C ARG A 70 0.13 -5.87 -21.14
N ARG A 71 0.92 -6.41 -20.20
CA ARG A 71 2.34 -6.06 -20.03
C ARG A 71 3.15 -6.28 -21.30
N LEU A 72 2.98 -7.43 -21.98
CA LEU A 72 3.66 -7.72 -23.24
C LEU A 72 3.29 -6.72 -24.34
N LEU A 73 2.00 -6.37 -24.45
CA LEU A 73 1.50 -5.38 -25.40
C LEU A 73 2.13 -4.01 -25.17
N ILE A 74 2.06 -3.48 -23.95
CA ILE A 74 2.63 -2.16 -23.61
C ILE A 74 4.16 -2.15 -23.79
N THR A 75 4.84 -3.24 -23.42
CA THR A 75 6.29 -3.38 -23.65
C THR A 75 6.64 -3.28 -25.13
N LYS A 76 5.85 -3.91 -26.00
CA LYS A 76 6.08 -3.92 -27.45
C LYS A 76 5.68 -2.60 -28.12
N LEU A 77 4.58 -1.98 -27.67
CA LEU A 77 4.05 -0.73 -28.21
C LEU A 77 4.84 0.51 -27.77
N ARG A 78 5.46 0.47 -26.58
CA ARG A 78 6.17 1.60 -25.96
C ARG A 78 5.34 2.89 -25.85
N LYS A 79 4.02 2.77 -25.62
CA LYS A 79 3.06 3.87 -25.42
C LYS A 79 2.44 3.82 -24.01
N PRO A 80 3.18 4.17 -22.94
CA PRO A 80 2.74 3.94 -21.57
C PRO A 80 1.77 5.00 -21.02
N LEU A 81 1.74 6.21 -21.58
CA LEU A 81 1.02 7.34 -20.97
C LEU A 81 -0.50 7.10 -20.76
N PRO A 82 -1.25 6.54 -21.73
CA PRO A 82 -2.68 6.27 -21.53
C PRO A 82 -2.95 5.19 -20.48
N GLU A 83 -1.94 4.39 -20.13
CA GLU A 83 -2.10 3.21 -19.30
C GLU A 83 -2.40 3.56 -17.84
N LEU A 84 -1.94 4.71 -17.35
CA LEU A 84 -2.29 5.17 -16.00
C LEU A 84 -3.81 5.37 -15.85
N SER A 85 -4.48 5.89 -16.87
CA SER A 85 -5.95 6.05 -16.85
C SER A 85 -6.67 4.70 -16.84
N PHE A 86 -6.17 3.72 -17.60
CA PHE A 86 -6.69 2.35 -17.58
C PHE A 86 -6.56 1.72 -16.19
N ILE A 87 -5.37 1.83 -15.58
CA ILE A 87 -5.06 1.30 -14.24
C ILE A 87 -5.98 1.96 -13.21
N SER A 88 -6.14 3.28 -13.24
CA SER A 88 -7.03 3.98 -12.31
C SER A 88 -8.48 3.54 -12.46
N ALA A 89 -8.95 3.27 -13.69
CA ALA A 89 -10.29 2.71 -13.92
C ALA A 89 -10.44 1.26 -13.41
N ALA A 90 -9.38 0.46 -13.46
CA ALA A 90 -9.37 -0.88 -12.88
C ALA A 90 -9.36 -0.84 -11.33
N LEU A 91 -8.58 0.05 -10.72
CA LEU A 91 -8.57 0.25 -9.27
C LEU A 91 -9.90 0.78 -8.72
N LYS A 92 -10.67 1.54 -9.49
CA LYS A 92 -12.04 1.92 -9.11
C LYS A 92 -12.99 0.73 -8.94
N GLN A 93 -12.71 -0.41 -9.59
CA GLN A 93 -13.51 -1.63 -9.42
C GLN A 93 -13.05 -2.47 -8.22
N ASP A 94 -11.74 -2.48 -7.95
CA ASP A 94 -11.12 -3.20 -6.85
C ASP A 94 -9.86 -2.44 -6.40
N THR A 95 -10.04 -1.57 -5.40
CA THR A 95 -9.00 -0.62 -4.92
C THR A 95 -7.80 -1.31 -4.27
N LYS A 96 -7.92 -2.61 -3.99
CA LYS A 96 -6.91 -3.44 -3.33
C LYS A 96 -6.42 -4.57 -4.24
N ASN A 97 -6.70 -4.50 -5.54
CA ASN A 97 -6.25 -5.52 -6.49
C ASN A 97 -4.73 -5.54 -6.61
N TYR A 98 -4.11 -6.64 -6.13
CA TYR A 98 -2.66 -6.79 -6.13
C TYR A 98 -2.04 -6.77 -7.52
N HIS A 99 -2.69 -7.37 -8.52
CA HIS A 99 -2.17 -7.40 -9.89
C HIS A 99 -2.15 -5.99 -10.50
N THR A 100 -3.20 -5.21 -10.29
CA THR A 100 -3.28 -3.83 -10.78
C THR A 100 -2.19 -2.96 -10.16
N TRP A 101 -1.96 -3.06 -8.84
CA TRP A 101 -0.89 -2.31 -8.16
C TRP A 101 0.50 -2.73 -8.63
N ALA A 102 0.77 -4.03 -8.71
CA ALA A 102 2.04 -4.54 -9.23
C ALA A 102 2.29 -4.10 -10.69
N TYR A 103 1.24 -4.08 -11.50
CA TYR A 103 1.30 -3.61 -12.87
C TYR A 103 1.58 -2.10 -12.97
N ARG A 104 0.95 -1.29 -12.10
CA ARG A 104 1.23 0.15 -11.99
C ARG A 104 2.68 0.42 -11.63
N GLN A 105 3.21 -0.25 -10.61
CA GLN A 105 4.61 -0.09 -10.21
C GLN A 105 5.58 -0.54 -11.32
N TRP A 106 5.28 -1.64 -12.01
CA TRP A 106 6.05 -2.05 -13.18
C TRP A 106 6.04 -0.97 -14.28
N LEU A 107 4.87 -0.41 -14.63
CA LEU A 107 4.76 0.61 -15.67
C LEU A 107 5.63 1.83 -15.34
N LEU A 108 5.54 2.31 -14.09
CA LEU A 108 6.32 3.46 -13.62
C LEU A 108 7.82 3.16 -13.66
N ALA A 109 8.26 2.01 -13.15
CA ALA A 109 9.67 1.64 -13.08
C ALA A 109 10.30 1.32 -14.47
N GLU A 110 9.55 0.65 -15.35
CA GLU A 110 10.03 0.22 -16.67
C GLU A 110 10.23 1.40 -17.63
N PHE A 111 9.28 2.33 -17.65
CA PHE A 111 9.30 3.45 -18.57
C PHE A 111 10.00 4.68 -17.99
N ASN A 112 9.86 4.89 -16.69
CA ASN A 112 10.54 5.93 -15.92
C ASN A 112 10.52 7.32 -16.58
N LEU A 113 9.37 7.70 -17.14
CA LEU A 113 9.16 8.98 -17.81
C LEU A 113 8.64 10.01 -16.79
N PRO A 114 9.12 11.27 -16.79
CA PRO A 114 8.63 12.32 -15.88
C PRO A 114 7.11 12.50 -15.89
N GLU A 115 6.48 12.34 -17.05
CA GLU A 115 5.04 12.47 -17.27
C GLU A 115 4.24 11.36 -16.56
N LEU A 116 4.85 10.19 -16.32
CA LEU A 116 4.21 9.10 -15.58
C LEU A 116 4.27 9.32 -14.06
N TRP A 117 5.27 10.06 -13.58
CA TRP A 117 5.45 10.36 -12.16
C TRP A 117 4.71 11.62 -11.72
N THR A 118 4.46 12.54 -12.66
CA THR A 118 3.68 13.77 -12.41
C THR A 118 2.29 13.41 -11.86
N GLY A 119 1.95 13.91 -10.67
CA GLY A 119 0.66 13.67 -10.02
C GLY A 119 0.52 12.30 -9.33
N GLU A 120 1.57 11.48 -9.29
CA GLU A 120 1.48 10.14 -8.71
C GLU A 120 1.29 10.18 -7.18
N LEU A 121 1.91 11.14 -6.49
CA LEU A 121 1.66 11.35 -5.06
C LEU A 121 0.25 11.90 -4.80
N ASP A 122 -0.21 12.85 -5.62
CA ASP A 122 -1.57 13.40 -5.51
C ASP A 122 -2.62 12.29 -5.66
N TYR A 123 -2.43 11.41 -6.63
CA TYR A 123 -3.29 10.24 -6.82
C TYR A 123 -3.33 9.31 -5.59
N VAL A 124 -2.18 9.09 -4.93
CA VAL A 124 -2.13 8.29 -3.71
C VAL A 124 -2.82 8.98 -2.55
N GLU A 125 -2.67 10.30 -2.44
CA GLU A 125 -3.33 11.10 -1.41
C GLU A 125 -4.85 11.08 -1.57
N GLU A 126 -5.37 11.22 -2.79
CA GLU A 126 -6.80 11.05 -3.10
C GLU A 126 -7.32 9.68 -2.61
N LEU A 127 -6.60 8.59 -2.91
CA LEU A 127 -6.99 7.25 -2.47
C LEU A 127 -6.95 7.07 -0.95
N LEU A 128 -6.02 7.74 -0.27
CA LEU A 128 -5.91 7.72 1.19
C LEU A 128 -6.91 8.66 1.87
N ASP A 129 -7.42 9.67 1.18
CA ASP A 129 -8.55 10.47 1.64
C ASP A 129 -9.87 9.70 1.53
N GLU A 130 -10.03 8.89 0.48
CA GLU A 130 -11.18 7.98 0.32
C GLU A 130 -11.16 6.80 1.31
N ASP A 131 -10.03 6.09 1.43
CA ASP A 131 -9.83 4.99 2.38
C ASP A 131 -8.41 5.06 2.98
N PHE A 132 -8.28 5.78 4.10
CA PHE A 132 -7.01 5.85 4.83
C PHE A 132 -6.53 4.50 5.38
N ARG A 133 -7.37 3.44 5.38
CA ARG A 133 -6.96 2.06 5.74
C ARG A 133 -6.55 1.24 4.51
N ASN A 134 -6.47 1.83 3.33
CA ASN A 134 -5.99 1.14 2.13
C ASN A 134 -4.48 0.93 2.17
N ASN A 135 -4.05 -0.21 2.72
CA ASN A 135 -2.63 -0.57 2.78
C ASN A 135 -1.93 -0.63 1.41
N SER A 136 -2.67 -0.88 0.33
CA SER A 136 -2.09 -0.87 -1.03
C SER A 136 -1.68 0.54 -1.45
N ALA A 137 -2.46 1.55 -1.08
CA ALA A 137 -2.13 2.96 -1.32
C ALA A 137 -0.95 3.40 -0.45
N TRP A 138 -0.90 3.00 0.84
CA TRP A 138 0.26 3.24 1.70
C TRP A 138 1.54 2.60 1.16
N HIS A 139 1.47 1.34 0.72
CA HIS A 139 2.59 0.65 0.09
C HIS A 139 3.02 1.36 -1.20
N HIS A 140 2.07 1.80 -2.02
CA HIS A 140 2.38 2.54 -3.24
C HIS A 140 3.00 3.90 -2.94
N ARG A 141 2.55 4.61 -1.90
CA ARG A 141 3.22 5.82 -1.40
C ARG A 141 4.68 5.53 -1.09
N TYR A 142 4.96 4.45 -0.35
CA TYR A 142 6.31 4.06 0.01
C TYR A 142 7.16 3.77 -1.23
N PHE A 143 6.61 3.04 -2.21
CA PHE A 143 7.26 2.79 -3.48
C PHE A 143 7.59 4.09 -4.23
N VAL A 144 6.64 5.00 -4.35
CA VAL A 144 6.86 6.30 -5.01
C VAL A 144 7.93 7.08 -4.27
N VAL A 145 7.84 7.27 -2.96
CA VAL A 145 8.76 8.14 -2.23
C VAL A 145 10.16 7.54 -2.02
N PHE A 146 10.25 6.23 -1.77
CA PHE A 146 11.49 5.58 -1.32
C PHE A 146 11.92 4.40 -2.20
N GLY A 147 10.97 3.63 -2.74
CA GLY A 147 11.26 2.38 -3.45
C GLY A 147 11.58 2.52 -4.95
N SER A 148 11.39 3.70 -5.55
CA SER A 148 11.49 3.91 -7.00
C SER A 148 12.67 4.78 -7.44
N GLY A 149 13.59 5.08 -6.52
CA GLY A 149 14.74 5.94 -6.76
C GLY A 149 14.45 7.43 -6.48
N VAL A 150 15.45 8.27 -6.73
CA VAL A 150 15.39 9.72 -6.48
C VAL A 150 15.20 10.44 -7.82
N ARG A 151 14.14 11.25 -7.90
CA ARG A 151 13.85 12.08 -9.08
C ARG A 151 14.41 13.50 -8.91
N GLN A 152 14.44 14.25 -10.01
CA GLN A 152 14.84 15.66 -9.99
C GLN A 152 13.89 16.47 -9.09
N GLY A 153 14.45 17.25 -8.17
CA GLY A 153 13.70 18.00 -7.15
C GLY A 153 13.41 17.22 -5.87
N GLU A 154 13.79 15.92 -5.81
CA GLU A 154 13.64 15.07 -4.62
C GLU A 154 14.99 14.75 -3.95
N GLU A 155 16.03 15.53 -4.22
CA GLU A 155 17.39 15.28 -3.73
C GLU A 155 17.54 15.61 -2.24
N ASP A 156 16.77 16.56 -1.71
CA ASP A 156 16.70 16.85 -0.27
C ASP A 156 15.89 15.76 0.44
N ARG A 157 16.57 14.65 0.75
CA ARG A 157 15.96 13.49 1.40
C ARG A 157 15.49 13.79 2.82
N ASP A 158 16.17 14.68 3.52
CA ASP A 158 15.79 15.06 4.88
C ASP A 158 14.48 15.84 4.89
N ALA A 159 14.29 16.75 3.93
CA ALA A 159 13.01 17.44 3.76
C ALA A 159 11.86 16.48 3.43
N ILE A 160 12.12 15.49 2.55
CA ILE A 160 11.12 14.47 2.21
C ILE A 160 10.78 13.62 3.44
N ILE A 161 11.76 13.18 4.21
CA ILE A 161 11.51 12.40 5.44
C ILE A 161 10.67 13.21 6.42
N ARG A 162 10.99 14.49 6.66
CA ARG A 162 10.19 15.38 7.52
C ARG A 162 8.74 15.51 7.02
N ARG A 163 8.55 15.70 5.70
CA ARG A 163 7.22 15.76 5.08
C ARG A 163 6.45 14.46 5.33
N GLU A 164 7.08 13.31 5.11
CA GLU A 164 6.43 12.00 5.28
C GLU A 164 6.10 11.68 6.73
N ILE A 165 6.95 12.06 7.69
CA ILE A 165 6.63 11.95 9.12
C ILE A 165 5.40 12.80 9.44
N SER A 166 5.39 14.08 9.04
CA SER A 166 4.26 14.98 9.29
C SER A 166 2.95 14.45 8.67
N PHE A 167 2.99 14.04 7.40
CA PHE A 167 1.85 13.41 6.72
C PHE A 167 1.32 12.19 7.49
N THR A 168 2.21 11.32 7.94
CA THR A 168 1.83 10.09 8.63
C THR A 168 1.23 10.37 10.01
N LYS A 169 1.80 11.33 10.75
CA LYS A 169 1.25 11.78 12.04
C LYS A 169 -0.17 12.33 11.89
N GLN A 170 -0.43 13.14 10.86
CA GLN A 170 -1.78 13.65 10.57
C GLN A 170 -2.76 12.50 10.29
N LYS A 171 -2.37 11.50 9.50
CA LYS A 171 -3.21 10.33 9.23
C LYS A 171 -3.43 9.44 10.46
N ILE A 172 -2.44 9.30 11.35
CA ILE A 172 -2.59 8.60 12.64
C ILE A 172 -3.56 9.37 13.55
N ALA A 173 -3.49 10.70 13.61
CA ALA A 173 -4.41 11.50 14.42
C ALA A 173 -5.88 11.34 13.99
N ILE A 174 -6.12 11.22 12.66
CA ILE A 174 -7.45 10.92 12.11
C ILE A 174 -7.91 9.50 12.49
N ALA A 175 -7.02 8.52 12.41
CA ALA A 175 -7.34 7.12 12.66
C ALA A 175 -6.27 6.40 13.47
N PRO A 176 -6.28 6.58 14.81
CA PRO A 176 -5.22 6.09 15.67
C PRO A 176 -5.02 4.57 15.63
N ASN A 177 -6.09 3.80 15.38
CA ASN A 177 -6.03 2.34 15.28
C ASN A 177 -5.78 1.82 13.86
N ASN A 178 -5.25 2.64 12.95
CA ASN A 178 -4.92 2.20 11.59
C ASN A 178 -3.49 1.60 11.51
N PRO A 179 -3.32 0.28 11.38
CA PRO A 179 -2.00 -0.33 11.32
C PRO A 179 -1.16 0.12 10.12
N SER A 180 -1.80 0.49 9.00
CA SER A 180 -1.07 0.90 7.80
C SER A 180 -0.24 2.16 8.05
N ALA A 181 -0.81 3.14 8.78
CA ALA A 181 -0.13 4.40 9.08
C ALA A 181 1.02 4.20 10.08
N TRP A 182 0.83 3.38 11.13
CA TRP A 182 1.91 3.04 12.07
C TRP A 182 3.07 2.29 11.41
N ASN A 183 2.76 1.31 10.56
CA ASN A 183 3.78 0.58 9.80
C ASN A 183 4.52 1.51 8.83
N TYR A 184 3.81 2.43 8.18
CA TYR A 184 4.43 3.43 7.32
C TYR A 184 5.36 4.36 8.11
N LEU A 185 4.94 4.85 9.29
CA LEU A 185 5.77 5.69 10.15
C LEU A 185 7.10 5.01 10.49
N ARG A 186 7.04 3.73 10.91
CA ARG A 186 8.24 2.92 11.18
C ARG A 186 9.12 2.81 9.94
N GLY A 187 8.54 2.49 8.79
CA GLY A 187 9.29 2.40 7.52
C GLY A 187 9.95 3.71 7.09
N VAL A 188 9.34 4.87 7.37
CA VAL A 188 9.94 6.19 7.12
C VAL A 188 11.13 6.43 8.06
N LEU A 189 10.99 6.12 9.35
CA LEU A 189 12.06 6.28 10.33
C LEU A 189 13.24 5.36 10.03
N GLU A 190 12.99 4.10 9.69
CA GLU A 190 14.01 3.13 9.29
C GLU A 190 14.74 3.57 8.02
N TYR A 191 14.01 4.03 6.99
CA TYR A 191 14.62 4.57 5.77
C TYR A 191 15.52 5.76 6.08
N GLY A 192 15.05 6.68 6.92
CA GLY A 192 15.80 7.86 7.36
C GLY A 192 16.90 7.56 8.38
N ARG A 193 17.02 6.32 8.87
CA ARG A 193 17.89 5.93 9.99
C ARG A 193 17.69 6.83 11.22
N LEU A 194 16.44 7.23 11.45
CA LEU A 194 16.05 8.05 12.59
C LEU A 194 15.68 7.14 13.76
N PRO A 195 16.14 7.47 14.98
CA PRO A 195 15.80 6.70 16.16
C PRO A 195 14.29 6.79 16.43
N PHE A 196 13.66 5.68 16.85
CA PHE A 196 12.22 5.71 17.18
C PHE A 196 11.93 6.66 18.34
N SER A 197 12.90 6.85 19.24
CA SER A 197 12.80 7.81 20.35
C SER A 197 12.51 9.25 19.89
N SER A 198 12.88 9.61 18.65
CA SER A 198 12.56 10.92 18.06
C SER A 198 11.06 11.21 17.94
N GLN A 199 10.22 10.17 17.89
CA GLN A 199 8.77 10.31 17.79
C GLN A 199 8.05 10.10 19.13
N ARG A 200 8.79 9.89 20.23
CA ARG A 200 8.23 9.68 21.57
C ARG A 200 7.17 10.73 21.96
N PRO A 201 7.39 12.05 21.81
CA PRO A 201 6.39 13.06 22.19
C PRO A 201 5.06 12.94 21.44
N PHE A 202 5.11 12.45 20.20
CA PHE A 202 3.92 12.19 19.40
C PHE A 202 3.22 10.91 19.84
N VAL A 203 3.96 9.84 20.15
CA VAL A 203 3.41 8.50 20.38
C VAL A 203 2.82 8.34 21.79
N GLU A 204 3.41 8.98 22.80
CA GLU A 204 2.99 8.84 24.21
C GLU A 204 1.48 9.06 24.44
N PRO A 205 0.85 10.13 23.94
CA PRO A 205 -0.60 10.35 24.11
C PRO A 205 -1.48 9.23 23.55
N TYR A 206 -0.99 8.45 22.57
CA TYR A 206 -1.74 7.33 21.99
C TYR A 206 -1.59 6.03 22.78
N ALA A 207 -0.60 5.92 23.66
CA ALA A 207 -0.37 4.74 24.50
C ALA A 207 -1.02 4.85 25.88
N GLU A 208 -1.52 6.03 26.25
CA GLU A 208 -2.21 6.27 27.52
C GLU A 208 -3.67 5.80 27.45
N PRO A 209 -4.18 5.05 28.44
CA PRO A 209 -5.59 4.73 28.52
C PRO A 209 -6.43 5.99 28.72
N THR A 210 -7.56 6.11 28.02
CA THR A 210 -8.54 7.16 28.33
C THR A 210 -9.15 6.92 29.71
N GLU A 211 -9.24 7.98 30.52
CA GLU A 211 -10.06 7.94 31.72
C GLU A 211 -11.52 7.63 31.33
N TYR A 212 -12.15 6.71 32.06
CA TYR A 212 -13.51 6.27 31.79
C TYR A 212 -14.48 7.46 31.78
N THR A 213 -15.10 7.72 30.64
CA THR A 213 -16.24 8.64 30.53
C THR A 213 -17.53 7.82 30.45
N ASP A 214 -18.44 8.05 31.40
CA ASP A 214 -19.70 7.31 31.54
C ASP A 214 -20.50 7.34 30.22
N PRO A 215 -20.80 6.18 29.60
CA PRO A 215 -21.50 6.09 28.32
C PRO A 215 -22.96 6.60 28.37
N LEU A 216 -23.51 6.86 29.55
CA LEU A 216 -24.86 7.42 29.74
C LEU A 216 -24.88 8.95 29.79
N VAL A 217 -23.73 9.62 29.83
CA VAL A 217 -23.65 11.08 29.70
C VAL A 217 -23.71 11.43 28.20
N PRO A 218 -24.70 12.22 27.74
CA PRO A 218 -24.73 12.69 26.36
C PRO A 218 -23.43 13.43 26.05
N ARG A 219 -22.61 12.90 25.13
CA ARG A 219 -21.30 13.47 24.72
C ARG A 219 -21.39 14.86 24.08
N SER A 220 -22.59 15.43 23.94
CA SER A 220 -22.86 16.79 23.45
C SER A 220 -22.51 17.89 24.47
N THR A 221 -22.19 17.56 25.73
CA THR A 221 -21.86 18.55 26.76
C THR A 221 -20.40 18.53 27.22
N ALA A 222 -19.58 17.61 26.70
CA ALA A 222 -18.15 17.67 26.92
C ALA A 222 -17.60 18.85 26.12
N ALA A 223 -17.22 19.92 26.82
CA ALA A 223 -16.47 21.01 26.20
C ALA A 223 -15.27 20.39 25.48
N GLU A 224 -15.14 20.64 24.18
CA GLU A 224 -13.86 20.40 23.51
C GLU A 224 -12.80 21.14 24.33
N PRO A 225 -11.74 20.47 24.79
CA PRO A 225 -10.66 21.19 25.45
C PRO A 225 -10.17 22.24 24.46
N THR A 226 -10.39 23.51 24.81
CA THR A 226 -9.81 24.66 24.12
C THR A 226 -8.32 24.66 24.45
N ASP A 227 -7.59 23.70 23.87
CA ASP A 227 -6.15 23.76 23.82
C ASP A 227 -5.86 24.88 22.82
N ASP A 228 -5.70 26.10 23.33
CA ASP A 228 -5.51 27.33 22.53
C ASP A 228 -4.22 27.28 21.68
N VAL A 229 -3.41 26.22 21.82
CA VAL A 229 -2.21 25.94 21.05
C VAL A 229 -2.31 24.54 20.43
N VAL A 230 -2.66 24.46 19.15
CA VAL A 230 -2.58 23.22 18.38
C VAL A 230 -1.12 22.92 18.07
N ASP A 231 -0.54 21.90 18.69
CA ASP A 231 0.78 21.36 18.28
C ASP A 231 0.61 20.67 16.92
N LEU A 232 0.99 21.38 15.86
CA LEU A 232 0.93 20.89 14.49
C LEU A 232 1.97 19.80 14.20
N ASP A 233 3.05 19.73 14.98
CA ASP A 233 4.12 18.75 14.80
C ASP A 233 3.80 17.41 15.49
N ASN A 234 2.99 17.45 16.56
CA ASN A 234 2.54 16.27 17.30
C ASN A 234 1.02 16.34 17.55
N PRO A 235 0.18 16.12 16.52
CA PRO A 235 -1.26 16.13 16.69
C PRO A 235 -1.68 15.05 17.68
N LYS A 236 -2.47 15.43 18.68
CA LYS A 236 -2.99 14.54 19.73
C LYS A 236 -4.14 13.66 19.20
N PRO A 237 -4.40 12.48 19.81
CA PRO A 237 -5.59 11.70 19.52
C PRO A 237 -6.86 12.53 19.77
N SER A 238 -7.88 12.32 18.94
CA SER A 238 -9.20 12.94 19.18
C SER A 238 -9.83 12.40 20.46
N THR A 239 -10.74 13.15 21.06
CA THR A 239 -11.49 12.73 22.26
C THR A 239 -12.35 11.48 22.04
N GLN A 240 -12.59 11.11 20.78
CA GLN A 240 -13.35 9.91 20.38
C GLN A 240 -12.44 8.72 20.04
N ALA A 241 -11.11 8.89 20.09
CA ALA A 241 -10.17 7.83 19.80
C ALA A 241 -10.30 6.68 20.81
N GLU A 242 -10.25 5.45 20.29
CA GLU A 242 -10.15 4.25 21.12
C GLU A 242 -8.70 4.09 21.57
N LEU A 243 -8.45 4.39 22.84
CA LEU A 243 -7.14 4.36 23.49
C LEU A 243 -7.13 3.33 24.65
N PRO A 244 -5.96 2.76 24.98
CA PRO A 244 -4.67 2.98 24.33
C PRO A 244 -4.56 2.20 23.02
N VAL A 245 -3.82 2.74 22.05
CA VAL A 245 -3.53 2.07 20.78
C VAL A 245 -2.43 1.03 21.02
N PRO A 246 -2.67 -0.28 20.79
CA PRO A 246 -1.64 -1.30 21.01
C PRO A 246 -0.37 -1.10 20.19
N LEU A 247 -0.50 -0.53 18.98
CA LEU A 247 0.64 -0.19 18.12
C LEU A 247 1.49 0.96 18.66
N ALA A 248 0.89 1.90 19.40
CA ALA A 248 1.62 2.97 20.08
C ALA A 248 2.39 2.41 21.29
N ILE A 249 1.75 1.51 22.05
CA ILE A 249 2.41 0.79 23.16
C ILE A 249 3.58 -0.05 22.62
N GLU A 250 3.37 -0.79 21.53
CA GLU A 250 4.42 -1.54 20.82
C GLU A 250 5.57 -0.61 20.40
N PHE A 251 5.26 0.57 19.85
CA PHE A 251 6.26 1.57 19.47
C PHE A 251 7.09 2.05 20.66
N LEU A 252 6.47 2.36 21.80
CA LEU A 252 7.21 2.74 23.02
C LEU A 252 8.05 1.59 23.60
N GLY A 253 7.63 0.34 23.40
CA GLY A 253 8.41 -0.84 23.75
C GLY A 253 9.69 -0.94 22.92
N ASP A 254 9.58 -0.74 21.61
CA ASP A 254 10.74 -0.72 20.71
C ASP A 254 11.68 0.47 21.01
N VAL A 255 11.13 1.63 21.40
CA VAL A 255 11.92 2.78 21.86
C VAL A 255 12.74 2.42 23.11
N ALA A 256 12.14 1.77 24.10
CA ALA A 256 12.85 1.35 25.31
C ALA A 256 13.94 0.32 25.00
N GLU A 257 13.70 -0.60 24.05
CA GLU A 257 14.70 -1.54 23.57
C GLU A 257 15.87 -0.84 22.84
N GLU A 258 15.59 0.15 21.99
CA GLU A 258 16.61 0.95 21.29
C GLU A 258 17.52 1.72 22.26
N GLU A 259 16.98 2.13 23.41
CA GLU A 259 17.70 2.84 24.48
C GLU A 259 18.38 1.92 25.51
N ASP A 260 18.34 0.60 25.31
CA ASP A 260 18.85 -0.43 26.24
C ASP A 260 18.16 -0.43 27.63
N ASP A 261 16.95 0.13 27.72
CA ASP A 261 16.09 0.05 28.91
C ASP A 261 15.26 -1.24 28.91
N LYS A 262 15.96 -2.35 29.17
CA LYS A 262 15.37 -3.70 29.14
C LYS A 262 14.23 -3.87 30.14
N GLU A 263 14.33 -3.27 31.33
CA GLU A 263 13.31 -3.39 32.37
C GLU A 263 11.98 -2.81 31.88
N LYS A 264 12.02 -1.59 31.34
CA LYS A 264 10.86 -0.91 30.78
C LYS A 264 10.31 -1.61 29.54
N ALA A 265 11.17 -2.05 28.63
CA ALA A 265 10.74 -2.80 27.44
C ALA A 265 10.01 -4.11 27.81
N ILE A 266 10.54 -4.86 28.80
CA ILE A 266 9.90 -6.07 29.32
C ILE A 266 8.54 -5.75 29.96
N GLU A 267 8.44 -4.68 30.74
CA GLU A 267 7.17 -4.25 31.34
C GLU A 267 6.12 -3.94 30.25
N ILE A 268 6.51 -3.16 29.25
CA ILE A 268 5.64 -2.79 28.13
C ILE A 268 5.17 -4.03 27.37
N PHE A 269 6.08 -4.93 26.97
CA PHE A 269 5.71 -6.15 26.24
C PHE A 269 4.86 -7.11 27.06
N LYS A 270 5.06 -7.20 28.38
CA LYS A 270 4.15 -7.93 29.28
C LYS A 270 2.76 -7.30 29.32
N SER A 271 2.64 -5.98 29.25
CA SER A 271 1.34 -5.30 29.22
C SER A 271 0.57 -5.60 27.93
N LEU A 272 1.26 -5.66 26.78
CA LEU A 272 0.69 -6.10 25.50
C LEU A 272 0.24 -7.56 25.58
N ALA A 273 1.09 -8.46 26.10
CA ALA A 273 0.78 -9.88 26.22
C ALA A 273 -0.47 -10.18 27.05
N ASN A 274 -0.69 -9.42 28.13
CA ASN A 274 -1.69 -9.73 29.14
C ASN A 274 -2.95 -8.85 29.09
N LYS A 275 -2.88 -7.65 28.50
CA LYS A 275 -3.97 -6.67 28.55
C LYS A 275 -4.33 -6.08 27.19
N TYR A 276 -3.36 -5.50 26.50
CA TYR A 276 -3.67 -4.60 25.37
C TYR A 276 -3.65 -5.28 23.99
N ASP A 277 -3.00 -6.44 23.86
CA ASP A 277 -2.92 -7.19 22.60
C ASP A 277 -2.73 -8.70 22.83
N THR A 278 -3.73 -9.28 23.48
CA THR A 278 -3.72 -10.69 23.89
C THR A 278 -3.77 -11.64 22.70
N ALA A 279 -4.21 -11.19 21.52
CA ALA A 279 -4.18 -11.97 20.29
C ALA A 279 -2.75 -12.34 19.86
N ARG A 280 -1.78 -11.43 20.06
CA ARG A 280 -0.36 -11.65 19.80
C ARG A 280 0.43 -12.07 21.06
N LYS A 281 -0.23 -12.56 22.12
CA LYS A 281 0.40 -12.93 23.40
C LYS A 281 1.71 -13.74 23.25
N ARG A 282 1.72 -14.79 22.44
CA ARG A 282 2.91 -15.64 22.24
C ARG A 282 4.09 -14.88 21.61
N TYR A 283 3.80 -13.92 20.75
CA TYR A 283 4.82 -13.04 20.16
C TYR A 283 5.41 -12.11 21.21
N TRP A 284 4.58 -11.54 22.08
CA TRP A 284 5.04 -10.69 23.18
C TRP A 284 5.84 -11.47 24.23
N GLU A 285 5.41 -12.68 24.60
CA GLU A 285 6.18 -13.57 25.47
C GLU A 285 7.55 -13.94 24.87
N PHE A 286 7.60 -14.12 23.54
CA PHE A 286 8.86 -14.31 22.81
C PHE A 286 9.76 -13.07 22.91
N ARG A 287 9.25 -11.85 22.63
CA ARG A 287 10.02 -10.61 22.76
C ARG A 287 10.57 -10.41 24.18
N VAL A 288 9.76 -10.67 25.21
CA VAL A 288 10.21 -10.63 26.62
C VAL A 288 11.35 -11.61 26.89
N LYS A 289 11.27 -12.82 26.32
CA LYS A 289 12.31 -13.85 26.48
C LYS A 289 13.62 -13.43 25.84
N GLU A 290 13.60 -12.84 24.64
CA GLU A 290 14.80 -12.36 23.96
C GLU A 290 15.52 -11.26 24.76
N LEU A 291 14.78 -10.34 25.39
CA LEU A 291 15.35 -9.29 26.24
C LEU A 291 15.92 -9.81 27.57
N SER A 292 15.42 -10.94 28.06
CA SER A 292 15.84 -11.56 29.32
C SER A 292 17.03 -12.51 29.16
N ALA A 293 17.44 -12.80 27.92
CA ALA A 293 18.60 -13.63 27.59
C ALA A 293 19.91 -12.81 27.59
#